data_AF-A0A8C0JAW1-F1
#
_entry.id   AF-A0A8C0JAW1-F1
#
_cell.length_a   1.000
_cell.length_b   1.000
_cell.length_c   1.000
_cell.angle_alpha   90.00
_cell.angle_beta   90.00
_cell.angle_gamma   90.00
#
_symmetry.space_group_name_H-M   'P 1'
#
loop_
_entity.id
_entity.type
_entity.pdbx_description
1 polymer ?
#
loop_
_entity_poly.entity_id
_entity_poly.type
_entity_poly.pdbx_seq_one_letter_code
_entity_poly.pdbx_strand_id
1 'polypeptide(L)'
;QDYGYVQTTAPDVAAQLHQMEPCSHSLSRTDWQRSASVFGAETQQSKVAPSSAASRPVLPPYGDQGARNEVFLDVVERLTVVITANGTPMKADIQGEIRLKSYLPSCSELRIGLTEEFCVGKSELRGYGAAVRADQCAFHSSVKLDEFESSRILKVTPSPGELLVMQYQLSDDIPSALPFHLFPTLERDPTGRLRIYLKLRCDLPPKSQALNVRVQLPVPKGVISLSQELSSPEQTAELQPSLKAIRWVIPRVQGGSQLSALFKVKPAWGMEGWGSPLGPVNMSFELPMHTCSGLQIRFLRFTAPQPGLPHRWVRYVSHSDSYVIRL
;
A
#
# COMPACT_ATOMS: atom_id res chain seq x y z
N GLN A 1 23.76 12.13 -34.68
CA GLN A 1 23.20 10.87 -35.21
C GLN A 1 23.69 9.78 -34.28
N ASP A 2 22.80 9.23 -33.46
CA ASP A 2 23.14 8.15 -32.54
C ASP A 2 22.98 6.82 -33.28
N TYR A 3 24.10 6.10 -33.46
CA TYR A 3 24.20 4.84 -34.20
C TYR A 3 23.57 3.64 -33.45
N GLY A 4 22.38 3.82 -32.87
CA GLY A 4 21.70 2.77 -32.10
C GLY A 4 22.26 2.53 -30.69
N TYR A 5 23.25 3.32 -30.25
CA TYR A 5 23.76 3.26 -28.88
C TYR A 5 23.00 4.24 -27.98
N VAL A 6 22.37 3.70 -26.94
CA VAL A 6 21.67 4.50 -25.92
C VAL A 6 22.70 5.39 -25.20
N GLN A 7 22.63 6.70 -25.43
CA GLN A 7 23.56 7.68 -24.85
C GLN A 7 23.17 8.06 -23.41
N THR A 8 21.91 8.42 -23.18
CA THR A 8 21.39 8.83 -21.86
C THR A 8 19.90 8.48 -21.74
N THR A 9 19.51 7.80 -20.66
CA THR A 9 18.09 7.53 -20.32
C THR A 9 17.62 8.29 -19.08
N ALA A 10 18.48 9.17 -18.54
CA ALA A 10 18.20 9.95 -17.34
C ALA A 10 17.23 11.09 -17.70
N PRO A 11 16.00 11.11 -17.13
CA PRO A 11 14.94 12.03 -17.54
C PRO A 11 15.22 13.49 -17.14
N ASP A 12 16.05 13.71 -16.13
CA ASP A 12 16.56 15.01 -15.68
C ASP A 12 17.46 15.70 -16.72
N VAL A 13 18.31 14.93 -17.40
CA VAL A 13 19.15 15.43 -18.50
C VAL A 13 18.30 15.66 -19.76
N ALA A 14 17.33 14.79 -20.01
CA ALA A 14 16.42 14.92 -21.16
C ALA A 14 15.46 16.12 -21.03
N ALA A 15 15.00 16.43 -19.82
CA ALA A 15 14.10 17.56 -19.55
C ALA A 15 14.76 18.94 -19.73
N GLN A 16 16.08 19.04 -19.59
CA GLN A 16 16.82 20.27 -19.90
C GLN A 16 16.95 20.54 -21.40
N LEU A 17 16.87 19.50 -22.24
CA LEU A 17 17.05 19.57 -23.69
C LEU A 17 15.73 19.59 -24.47
N HIS A 18 14.65 19.08 -23.90
CA HIS A 18 13.32 19.08 -24.51
C HIS A 18 12.30 19.76 -23.60
N GLN A 19 12.00 21.03 -23.89
CA GLN A 19 10.83 21.71 -23.35
C GLN A 19 9.62 21.36 -24.23
N MET A 20 8.68 20.60 -23.69
CA MET A 20 7.32 20.54 -24.26
C MET A 20 6.36 21.13 -23.24
N GLU A 21 5.67 22.21 -23.63
CA GLU A 21 4.55 22.74 -22.87
C GLU A 21 3.36 21.77 -22.96
N PRO A 22 2.77 21.35 -21.84
CA PRO A 22 1.57 20.53 -21.88
C PRO A 22 0.36 21.38 -22.33
N CYS A 23 -0.32 20.96 -23.40
CA CYS A 23 -1.62 21.54 -23.77
C CYS A 23 -2.66 21.21 -22.69
N SER A 24 -3.10 22.23 -21.95
CA SER A 24 -4.17 22.12 -20.97
C SER A 24 -5.53 22.04 -21.67
N HIS A 25 -6.15 20.86 -21.67
CA HIS A 25 -7.59 20.76 -21.93
C HIS A 25 -8.34 21.11 -20.63
N SER A 26 -9.17 22.15 -20.68
CA SER A 26 -10.01 22.59 -19.57
C SER A 26 -11.13 21.57 -19.32
N LEU A 27 -11.12 20.95 -18.15
CA LEU A 27 -12.30 20.28 -17.61
C LEU A 27 -12.89 21.18 -16.52
N SER A 28 -14.07 21.71 -16.80
CA SER A 28 -14.86 22.58 -15.93
C SER A 28 -15.15 21.91 -14.59
N ARG A 29 -14.67 22.50 -13.50
CA ARG A 29 -14.97 22.11 -12.12
C ARG A 29 -15.73 23.25 -11.45
N THR A 30 -17.05 23.12 -11.35
CA THR A 30 -17.87 23.99 -10.49
C THR A 30 -17.94 23.42 -9.07
N ASP A 31 -17.31 24.17 -8.18
CA ASP A 31 -17.62 24.49 -6.77
C ASP A 31 -18.46 23.55 -5.91
N TRP A 32 -17.90 23.19 -4.74
CA TRP A 32 -18.56 23.41 -3.45
C TRP A 32 -17.54 23.71 -2.32
N GLN A 33 -17.45 25.01 -2.02
CA GLN A 33 -17.38 25.68 -0.70
C GLN A 33 -16.24 25.45 0.31
N ARG A 34 -15.44 26.53 0.39
CA ARG A 34 -14.93 27.25 1.57
C ARG A 34 -15.47 26.79 2.95
N SER A 35 -14.54 26.37 3.80
CA SER A 35 -14.60 26.58 5.24
C SER A 35 -13.37 27.39 5.65
N ALA A 36 -13.63 28.58 6.17
CA ALA A 36 -12.62 29.53 6.62
C ALA A 36 -11.81 28.97 7.80
N SER A 37 -10.53 29.30 7.80
CA SER A 37 -9.55 29.06 8.84
C SER A 37 -10.01 29.64 10.18
N VAL A 38 -10.06 28.82 11.22
CA VAL A 38 -10.00 29.28 12.62
C VAL A 38 -8.59 29.00 13.11
N PHE A 39 -7.86 30.09 13.33
CA PHE A 39 -6.54 30.14 13.95
C PHE A 39 -6.59 29.67 15.41
N GLY A 40 -5.52 29.04 15.87
CA GLY A 40 -5.14 29.02 17.29
C GLY A 40 -5.43 27.71 18.05
N ALA A 41 -4.54 26.73 17.90
CA ALA A 41 -4.24 25.76 18.95
C ALA A 41 -2.87 25.13 18.66
N GLU A 42 -1.78 25.81 19.04
CA GLU A 42 -0.49 25.17 19.24
C GLU A 42 -0.60 24.22 20.43
N THR A 43 -0.99 22.99 20.15
CA THR A 43 -0.77 21.86 21.04
C THR A 43 0.49 21.14 20.58
N GLN A 44 1.34 20.78 21.53
CA GLN A 44 2.65 20.13 21.36
C GLN A 44 2.56 18.68 20.79
N GLN A 45 1.80 18.47 19.71
CA GLN A 45 1.65 17.18 19.02
C GLN A 45 1.96 17.23 17.53
N SER A 46 2.36 18.39 16.98
CA SER A 46 2.69 18.53 15.56
C SER A 46 4.10 18.01 15.22
N LYS A 47 4.27 16.69 15.23
CA LYS A 47 5.39 15.97 14.59
C LYS A 47 4.91 15.03 13.48
N VAL A 48 3.70 15.25 12.95
CA VAL A 48 3.10 14.41 11.91
C VAL A 48 2.75 15.29 10.72
N ALA A 49 3.37 15.04 9.57
CA ALA A 49 3.00 15.72 8.33
C ALA A 49 1.57 15.30 7.93
N PRO A 50 0.75 16.22 7.43
CA PRO A 50 -0.59 15.88 6.95
C PRO A 50 -0.49 14.88 5.79
N SER A 51 -1.49 13.99 5.66
CA SER A 51 -1.53 12.95 4.60
C SER A 51 -1.35 13.52 3.18
N SER A 52 -1.81 14.75 2.95
CA SER A 52 -1.66 15.49 1.69
C SER A 52 -0.24 15.94 1.36
N ALA A 53 0.72 15.87 2.30
CA ALA A 53 2.12 16.16 2.04
C ALA A 53 2.74 15.15 1.05
N ALA A 54 2.27 13.90 1.06
CA ALA A 54 2.76 12.84 0.18
C ALA A 54 2.30 12.98 -1.28
N SER A 55 1.23 13.76 -1.52
CA SER A 55 0.68 14.05 -2.86
C SER A 55 1.12 15.41 -3.41
N ARG A 56 2.06 16.10 -2.72
CA ARG A 56 2.59 17.38 -3.22
C ARG A 56 3.44 17.12 -4.47
N PRO A 57 3.25 17.89 -5.55
CA PRO A 57 4.14 17.86 -6.69
C PRO A 57 5.55 18.24 -6.27
N VAL A 58 6.56 17.55 -6.80
CA VAL A 58 7.96 17.78 -6.44
C VAL A 58 8.51 19.07 -7.06
N LEU A 59 7.93 19.53 -8.17
CA LEU A 59 8.26 20.81 -8.78
C LEU A 59 7.31 21.88 -8.25
N PRO A 60 7.81 22.99 -7.67
CA PRO A 60 6.96 24.10 -7.31
C PRO A 60 6.37 24.72 -8.58
N PRO A 61 5.08 25.09 -8.60
CA PRO A 61 4.59 26.02 -9.61
C PRO A 61 5.42 27.31 -9.50
N TYR A 62 5.83 27.88 -10.64
CA TYR A 62 6.64 29.09 -10.71
C TYR A 62 6.13 30.15 -9.71
N GLY A 63 6.96 30.51 -8.74
CA GLY A 63 6.70 31.62 -7.81
C GLY A 63 6.46 31.30 -6.34
N ASP A 64 6.50 30.04 -5.90
CA ASP A 64 6.32 29.75 -4.46
C ASP A 64 7.61 30.02 -3.65
N GLN A 65 7.67 31.20 -3.01
CA GLN A 65 8.77 31.67 -2.14
C GLN A 65 8.80 30.96 -0.77
N GLY A 66 8.46 29.66 -0.72
CA GLY A 66 8.24 28.93 0.53
C GLY A 66 8.59 27.45 0.49
N ALA A 67 9.44 27.01 -0.45
CA ALA A 67 9.90 25.62 -0.48
C ALA A 67 10.68 25.29 0.80
N ARG A 68 10.01 24.62 1.74
CA ARG A 68 10.63 24.13 2.97
C ARG A 68 11.63 23.04 2.60
N ASN A 69 12.81 23.09 3.21
CA ASN A 69 13.83 22.06 3.07
C ASN A 69 13.35 20.78 3.76
N GLU A 70 12.69 19.89 3.02
CA GLU A 70 12.12 18.65 3.56
C GLU A 70 12.46 17.45 2.68
N VAL A 71 12.59 16.28 3.31
CA VAL A 71 12.70 14.98 2.63
C VAL A 71 11.64 14.03 3.16
N PHE A 72 11.02 13.28 2.25
CA PHE A 72 10.06 12.25 2.57
C PHE A 72 10.60 10.91 2.08
N LEU A 73 10.59 9.92 2.96
CA LEU A 73 10.90 8.54 2.60
C LEU A 73 9.63 7.70 2.73
N ASP A 74 9.13 7.21 1.60
CA ASP A 74 7.98 6.33 1.53
C ASP A 74 8.46 4.88 1.41
N VAL A 75 8.11 4.03 2.38
CA VAL A 75 8.24 2.57 2.28
C VAL A 75 6.88 2.02 1.88
N VAL A 76 6.79 1.50 0.66
CA VAL A 76 5.54 1.04 0.05
C VAL A 76 5.64 -0.45 -0.23
N GLU A 77 4.70 -1.23 0.28
CA GLU A 77 4.61 -2.67 0.04
C GLU A 77 3.33 -3.05 -0.72
N ARG A 78 3.44 -4.07 -1.55
CA ARG A 78 2.36 -4.67 -2.33
C ARG A 78 2.31 -6.16 -2.05
N LEU A 79 1.19 -6.61 -1.50
CA LEU A 79 0.97 -8.00 -1.10
C LEU A 79 0.28 -8.79 -2.20
N THR A 80 0.84 -9.94 -2.55
CA THR A 80 0.20 -10.96 -3.38
C THR A 80 0.04 -12.24 -2.57
N VAL A 81 -1.20 -12.56 -2.20
CA VAL A 81 -1.52 -13.64 -1.27
C VAL A 81 -2.61 -14.53 -1.87
N VAL A 82 -2.43 -15.85 -1.73
CA VAL A 82 -3.45 -16.86 -2.03
C VAL A 82 -3.66 -17.72 -0.79
N ILE A 83 -4.85 -17.70 -0.23
CA ILE A 83 -5.27 -18.49 0.92
C ILE A 83 -6.17 -19.62 0.43
N THR A 84 -5.94 -20.83 0.93
CA THR A 84 -6.75 -22.00 0.61
C THR A 84 -8.03 -22.05 1.46
N ALA A 85 -8.98 -22.92 1.10
CA ALA A 85 -10.28 -23.02 1.79
C ALA A 85 -10.19 -23.42 3.27
N ASN A 86 -9.09 -24.06 3.68
CA ASN A 86 -8.85 -24.38 5.11
C ASN A 86 -8.25 -23.21 5.91
N GLY A 87 -8.04 -22.05 5.27
CA GLY A 87 -7.47 -20.85 5.88
C GLY A 87 -5.93 -20.78 5.86
N THR A 88 -5.23 -21.76 5.27
CA THR A 88 -3.76 -21.74 5.18
C THR A 88 -3.28 -20.94 3.96
N PRO A 89 -2.23 -20.10 4.11
CA PRO A 89 -1.62 -19.42 2.99
C PRO A 89 -0.90 -20.43 2.07
N MET A 90 -1.30 -20.48 0.80
CA MET A 90 -0.62 -21.25 -0.26
C MET A 90 0.51 -20.44 -0.88
N LYS A 91 0.34 -19.12 -0.95
CA LYS A 91 1.30 -18.17 -1.52
C LYS A 91 1.23 -16.87 -0.75
N ALA A 92 2.38 -16.29 -0.45
CA ALA A 92 2.46 -14.98 0.19
C ALA A 92 3.72 -14.23 -0.25
N ASP A 93 3.60 -13.37 -1.26
CA ASP A 93 4.68 -12.52 -1.76
C ASP A 93 4.49 -11.07 -1.31
N ILE A 94 5.61 -10.39 -1.06
CA ILE A 94 5.69 -8.94 -0.87
C ILE A 94 6.62 -8.36 -1.93
N GLN A 95 6.14 -7.35 -2.65
CA GLN A 95 6.98 -6.45 -3.43
C GLN A 95 7.04 -5.11 -2.72
N GLY A 96 8.24 -4.73 -2.28
CA GLY A 96 8.48 -3.52 -1.52
C GLY A 96 9.34 -2.52 -2.28
N GLU A 97 9.08 -1.24 -2.04
CA GLU A 97 9.82 -0.13 -2.63
C GLU A 97 10.13 0.92 -1.56
N ILE A 98 11.33 1.50 -1.63
CA ILE A 98 11.71 2.67 -0.85
C ILE A 98 11.85 3.85 -1.82
N ARG A 99 10.99 4.86 -1.67
CA ARG A 99 10.97 6.04 -2.53
C ARG A 99 11.35 7.28 -1.72
N LEU A 100 12.33 8.02 -2.21
CA LEU A 100 12.78 9.27 -1.62
C LEU A 100 12.23 10.44 -2.43
N LYS A 101 11.47 11.33 -1.79
CA LYS A 101 11.05 12.61 -2.36
C LYS A 101 11.85 13.71 -1.68
N SER A 102 12.67 14.41 -2.46
CA SER A 102 13.54 15.47 -1.98
C SER A 102 13.07 16.82 -2.51
N TYR A 103 12.85 17.75 -1.58
CA TYR A 103 12.59 19.16 -1.86
C TYR A 103 13.80 20.03 -1.49
N LEU A 104 14.99 19.41 -1.43
CA LEU A 104 16.24 20.10 -1.11
C LEU A 104 16.85 20.68 -2.39
N PRO A 105 17.28 21.94 -2.41
CA PRO A 105 17.94 22.54 -3.57
C PRO A 105 19.31 21.90 -3.85
N SER A 106 20.02 21.49 -2.79
CA SER A 106 21.22 20.67 -2.91
C SER A 106 21.40 19.82 -1.66
N CYS A 107 21.93 18.62 -1.83
CA CYS A 107 22.27 17.73 -0.73
C CYS A 107 23.57 17.02 -1.04
N SER A 108 24.53 17.04 -0.11
CA SER A 108 25.80 16.34 -0.28
C SER A 108 25.62 14.83 -0.21
N GLU A 109 25.07 14.33 0.90
CA GLU A 109 24.79 12.92 1.11
C GLU A 109 23.78 12.72 2.26
N LEU A 110 22.83 11.82 2.03
CA LEU A 110 21.84 11.33 2.98
C LEU A 110 22.11 9.84 3.24
N ARG A 111 22.22 9.48 4.51
CA ARG A 111 22.35 8.11 4.99
C ARG A 111 20.99 7.62 5.47
N ILE A 112 20.55 6.50 4.91
CA ILE A 112 19.30 5.80 5.26
C ILE A 112 19.68 4.50 5.96
N GLY A 113 19.40 4.41 7.26
CA GLY A 113 19.63 3.19 8.04
C GLY A 113 18.40 2.29 8.00
N LEU A 114 18.54 1.07 7.48
CA LEU A 114 17.50 0.04 7.49
C LEU A 114 17.62 -0.84 8.75
N THR A 115 16.62 -1.69 9.01
CA THR A 115 16.69 -2.75 10.05
C THR A 115 18.02 -3.50 9.99
N GLU A 116 18.73 -3.64 11.12
CA GLU A 116 20.07 -4.28 11.17
C GLU A 116 20.04 -5.72 10.69
N GLU A 117 18.98 -6.42 11.03
CA GLU A 117 18.71 -7.81 10.68
C GLU A 117 18.10 -7.99 9.28
N PHE A 118 18.11 -6.94 8.45
CA PHE A 118 17.76 -7.07 7.05
C PHE A 118 18.78 -7.96 6.35
N CYS A 119 18.37 -8.89 5.50
CA CYS A 119 19.30 -9.69 4.70
C CYS A 119 18.73 -9.95 3.31
N VAL A 120 19.63 -10.17 2.35
CA VAL A 120 19.29 -10.43 0.95
C VAL A 120 19.78 -11.83 0.56
N GLY A 121 18.88 -12.64 -0.01
CA GLY A 121 19.18 -13.95 -0.56
C GLY A 121 19.04 -15.12 0.42
N LYS A 122 19.50 -16.29 -0.05
CA LYS A 122 19.47 -17.55 0.70
C LYS A 122 20.79 -17.76 1.45
N SER A 123 21.07 -16.91 2.43
CA SER A 123 22.16 -17.20 3.37
C SER A 123 21.80 -18.43 4.21
N GLU A 124 22.69 -19.43 4.25
CA GLU A 124 22.48 -20.71 4.94
C GLU A 124 22.50 -20.62 6.46
N LEU A 125 22.83 -19.43 7.00
CA LEU A 125 22.71 -19.16 8.42
C LEU A 125 21.23 -18.96 8.77
N ARG A 126 20.52 -20.09 8.93
CA ARG A 126 19.28 -20.19 9.73
C ARG A 126 19.60 -19.91 11.21
N GLY A 127 20.16 -18.75 11.49
CA GLY A 127 20.30 -18.22 12.84
C GLY A 127 18.97 -17.60 13.24
N TYR A 128 18.51 -17.94 14.44
CA TYR A 128 17.44 -17.23 15.13
C TYR A 128 17.78 -15.72 15.19
N GLY A 129 17.31 -14.89 14.25
CA GLY A 129 17.56 -13.44 14.31
C GLY A 129 17.68 -12.67 13.00
N ALA A 130 17.09 -13.12 11.88
CA ALA A 130 16.86 -12.22 10.74
C ALA A 130 15.39 -11.77 10.76
N ALA A 131 15.09 -10.59 11.31
CA ALA A 131 13.72 -10.05 11.33
C ALA A 131 13.12 -9.84 9.92
N VAL A 132 13.96 -9.56 8.90
CA VAL A 132 13.50 -9.29 7.53
C VAL A 132 14.46 -9.93 6.52
N ARG A 133 13.96 -10.84 5.69
CA ARG A 133 14.76 -11.53 4.68
C ARG A 133 14.16 -11.37 3.30
N ALA A 134 14.78 -10.53 2.48
CA ALA A 134 14.41 -10.37 1.08
C ALA A 134 15.10 -11.43 0.22
N ASP A 135 14.38 -12.04 -0.73
CA ASP A 135 14.96 -12.94 -1.71
C ASP A 135 15.80 -12.21 -2.74
N GLN A 136 15.34 -11.02 -3.14
CA GLN A 136 15.97 -10.18 -4.15
C GLN A 136 15.89 -8.72 -3.74
N CYS A 137 16.91 -7.95 -4.10
CA CYS A 137 16.96 -6.51 -3.91
C CYS A 137 17.61 -5.87 -5.14
N ALA A 138 17.02 -4.77 -5.59
CA ALA A 138 17.57 -3.91 -6.63
C ALA A 138 17.72 -2.50 -6.07
N PHE A 139 18.83 -1.86 -6.40
CA PHE A 139 19.15 -0.50 -5.95
C PHE A 139 19.26 0.40 -7.17
N HIS A 140 18.86 1.66 -7.00
CA HIS A 140 19.14 2.66 -8.02
C HIS A 140 20.64 2.90 -8.16
N SER A 141 21.09 3.24 -9.37
CA SER A 141 22.51 3.41 -9.71
C SER A 141 23.23 4.48 -8.89
N SER A 142 22.49 5.47 -8.38
CA SER A 142 23.02 6.54 -7.52
C SER A 142 23.20 6.14 -6.04
N VAL A 143 22.78 4.94 -5.65
CA VAL A 143 22.91 4.44 -4.28
C VAL A 143 24.30 3.84 -4.10
N LYS A 144 25.06 4.33 -3.10
CA LYS A 144 26.31 3.69 -2.70
C LYS A 144 26.04 2.65 -1.62
N LEU A 145 26.61 1.46 -1.83
CA LEU A 145 26.39 0.26 -1.02
C LEU A 145 27.60 -0.11 -0.13
N ASP A 146 28.57 0.78 -0.01
CA ASP A 146 29.83 0.57 0.73
C ASP A 146 29.61 0.26 2.22
N GLU A 147 28.52 0.74 2.81
CA GLU A 147 28.13 0.45 4.20
C GLU A 147 26.91 -0.49 4.32
N PHE A 148 26.38 -0.97 3.21
CA PHE A 148 25.18 -1.81 3.22
C PHE A 148 25.46 -3.17 3.87
N GLU A 149 26.59 -3.81 3.55
CA GLU A 149 26.87 -5.15 4.06
C GLU A 149 27.15 -5.17 5.58
N SER A 150 27.84 -4.15 6.10
CA SER A 150 28.25 -4.11 7.51
C SER A 150 27.20 -3.51 8.44
N SER A 151 26.39 -2.56 7.95
CA SER A 151 25.55 -1.74 8.81
C SER A 151 24.13 -1.50 8.28
N ARG A 152 23.79 -2.06 7.11
CA ARG A 152 22.51 -1.87 6.42
C ARG A 152 22.19 -0.39 6.18
N ILE A 153 23.23 0.37 5.82
CA ILE A 153 23.12 1.79 5.49
C ILE A 153 23.21 1.96 3.97
N LEU A 154 22.21 2.63 3.42
CA LEU A 154 22.22 3.13 2.04
C LEU A 154 22.66 4.59 2.04
N LYS A 155 23.63 4.93 1.18
CA LYS A 155 24.03 6.33 0.97
C LYS A 155 23.50 6.81 -0.36
N VAL A 156 22.83 7.96 -0.35
CA VAL A 156 22.31 8.60 -1.55
C VAL A 156 22.68 10.07 -1.56
N THR A 157 22.84 10.64 -2.74
CA THR A 157 22.92 12.08 -2.94
C THR A 157 21.59 12.52 -3.57
N PRO A 158 20.63 13.02 -2.76
CA PRO A 158 19.30 13.36 -3.26
C PRO A 158 19.38 14.52 -4.27
N SER A 159 18.91 14.29 -5.49
CA SER A 159 18.51 15.36 -6.42
C SER A 159 17.10 15.84 -6.07
N PRO A 160 16.72 17.10 -6.40
CA PRO A 160 15.33 17.54 -6.33
C PRO A 160 14.47 16.61 -7.20
N GLY A 161 13.46 15.98 -6.62
CA GLY A 161 12.71 14.95 -7.33
C GLY A 161 12.25 13.78 -6.47
N GLU A 162 11.60 12.82 -7.14
CA GLU A 162 11.33 11.49 -6.61
C GLU A 162 12.39 10.52 -7.14
N LEU A 163 12.96 9.73 -6.24
CA LEU A 163 13.97 8.72 -6.52
C LEU A 163 13.52 7.39 -5.93
N LEU A 164 13.36 6.36 -6.76
CA LEU A 164 13.18 4.99 -6.29
C LEU A 164 14.52 4.47 -5.80
N VAL A 165 14.78 4.51 -4.49
CA VAL A 165 16.07 4.16 -3.90
C VAL A 165 16.34 2.66 -4.01
N MET A 166 15.33 1.85 -3.67
CA MET A 166 15.48 0.41 -3.54
C MET A 166 14.14 -0.28 -3.83
N GLN A 167 14.21 -1.43 -4.48
CA GLN A 167 13.13 -2.40 -4.57
C GLN A 167 13.58 -3.70 -3.91
N TYR A 168 12.66 -4.38 -3.22
CA TYR A 168 12.94 -5.67 -2.58
C TYR A 168 11.73 -6.60 -2.72
N GLN A 169 12.01 -7.90 -2.72
CA GLN A 169 10.98 -8.92 -2.83
C GLN A 169 11.16 -9.98 -1.75
N LEU A 170 10.06 -10.38 -1.12
CA LEU A 170 9.95 -11.54 -0.24
C LEU A 170 8.96 -12.52 -0.87
N SER A 171 9.29 -13.80 -0.89
CA SER A 171 8.43 -14.86 -1.40
C SER A 171 8.20 -15.96 -0.37
N ASP A 172 6.92 -16.21 -0.11
CA ASP A 172 6.31 -17.18 0.81
C ASP A 172 6.66 -17.03 2.30
N ASP A 173 7.91 -16.74 2.66
CA ASP A 173 8.40 -16.64 4.04
C ASP A 173 8.24 -15.22 4.61
N ILE A 174 6.99 -14.74 4.71
CA ILE A 174 6.71 -13.44 5.31
C ILE A 174 6.86 -13.54 6.84
N PRO A 175 7.66 -12.67 7.49
CA PRO A 175 7.92 -12.76 8.93
C PRO A 175 6.71 -12.40 9.81
N SER A 176 5.72 -11.68 9.26
CA SER A 176 4.51 -11.26 9.96
C SER A 176 3.27 -12.06 9.54
N ALA A 177 2.31 -12.20 10.45
CA ALA A 177 1.02 -12.79 10.13
C ALA A 177 0.26 -11.95 9.09
N LEU A 178 -0.49 -12.62 8.21
CA LEU A 178 -1.30 -11.96 7.21
C LEU A 178 -2.36 -11.03 7.85
N PRO A 179 -2.66 -9.88 7.24
CA PRO A 179 -3.48 -8.84 7.86
C PRO A 179 -4.95 -9.25 8.05
N PHE A 180 -5.45 -10.21 7.26
CA PHE A 180 -6.86 -10.59 7.27
C PHE A 180 -7.10 -12.09 7.14
N HIS A 181 -8.04 -12.59 7.93
CA HIS A 181 -8.61 -13.93 7.78
C HIS A 181 -10.12 -13.83 7.56
N LEU A 182 -10.62 -14.58 6.58
CA LEU A 182 -12.04 -14.64 6.25
C LEU A 182 -12.57 -16.02 6.62
N PHE A 183 -13.69 -16.04 7.35
CA PHE A 183 -14.40 -17.25 7.76
C PHE A 183 -15.77 -17.26 7.07
N PRO A 184 -15.91 -17.97 5.94
CA PRO A 184 -17.16 -18.09 5.22
C PRO A 184 -18.02 -19.25 5.76
N THR A 185 -19.32 -19.02 5.87
CA THR A 185 -20.33 -20.08 6.12
C THR A 185 -21.45 -19.94 5.09
N LEU A 186 -21.74 -21.03 4.38
CA LEU A 186 -22.80 -21.08 3.36
C LEU A 186 -23.93 -21.96 3.86
N GLU A 187 -25.12 -21.39 3.98
CA GLU A 187 -26.34 -22.11 4.35
C GLU A 187 -27.39 -21.99 3.25
N ARG A 188 -28.04 -23.10 2.92
CA ARG A 188 -29.12 -23.13 1.93
C ARG A 188 -30.44 -23.26 2.66
N ASP A 189 -31.33 -22.29 2.46
CA ASP A 189 -32.69 -22.40 2.96
C ASP A 189 -33.48 -23.43 2.13
N PRO A 190 -34.43 -24.16 2.73
CA PRO A 190 -35.34 -25.05 2.01
C PRO A 190 -36.16 -24.36 0.91
N THR A 191 -36.28 -23.03 0.99
CA THR A 191 -36.96 -22.17 0.00
C THR A 191 -36.07 -21.80 -1.21
N GLY A 192 -34.83 -22.32 -1.27
CA GLY A 192 -33.88 -22.05 -2.35
C GLY A 192 -33.14 -20.72 -2.24
N ARG A 193 -33.30 -19.99 -1.12
CA ARG A 193 -32.46 -18.81 -0.82
C ARG A 193 -31.12 -19.25 -0.26
N LEU A 194 -30.05 -18.60 -0.68
CA LEU A 194 -28.73 -18.85 -0.11
C LEU A 194 -28.41 -17.76 0.91
N ARG A 195 -27.93 -18.18 2.07
CA ARG A 195 -27.40 -17.34 3.13
C ARG A 195 -25.89 -17.51 3.14
N ILE A 196 -25.18 -16.42 2.89
CA ILE A 196 -23.72 -16.38 2.91
C ILE A 196 -23.33 -15.53 4.09
N TYR A 197 -22.83 -16.16 5.14
CA TYR A 197 -22.28 -15.47 6.29
C TYR A 197 -20.77 -15.33 6.10
N LEU A 198 -20.27 -14.10 6.09
CA LEU A 198 -18.85 -13.80 6.06
C LEU A 198 -18.45 -13.17 7.38
N LYS A 199 -17.41 -13.70 8.01
CA LYS A 199 -16.75 -13.08 9.15
C LYS A 199 -15.32 -12.74 8.79
N LEU A 200 -15.00 -11.46 8.78
CA LEU A 200 -13.68 -10.92 8.49
C LEU A 200 -12.99 -10.56 9.80
N ARG A 201 -11.83 -11.17 10.08
CA ARG A 201 -10.95 -10.83 11.20
C ARG A 201 -9.77 -10.02 10.70
N CYS A 202 -9.45 -8.92 11.39
CA CYS A 202 -8.29 -8.10 11.14
C CYS A 202 -7.21 -8.42 12.18
N ASP A 203 -6.10 -9.03 11.75
CA ASP A 203 -5.01 -9.48 12.64
C ASP A 203 -3.87 -8.46 12.75
N LEU A 204 -4.14 -7.21 12.35
CA LEU A 204 -3.25 -6.10 12.62
C LEU A 204 -3.19 -5.79 14.12
N PRO A 205 -2.09 -5.17 14.60
CA PRO A 205 -1.98 -4.71 15.97
C PRO A 205 -3.17 -3.80 16.37
N PRO A 206 -3.68 -3.85 17.62
CA PRO A 206 -4.86 -3.07 18.03
C PRO A 206 -4.72 -1.55 17.92
N LYS A 207 -3.50 -1.01 17.77
CA LYS A 207 -3.26 0.43 17.53
C LYS A 207 -3.30 0.82 16.05
N SER A 208 -3.26 -0.18 15.16
CA SER A 208 -3.29 -0.01 13.71
C SER A 208 -4.73 -0.11 13.20
N GLN A 209 -4.92 0.35 11.97
CA GLN A 209 -6.20 0.27 11.27
C GLN A 209 -5.94 -0.05 9.80
N ALA A 210 -6.88 -0.74 9.18
CA ALA A 210 -6.95 -0.89 7.74
C ALA A 210 -8.02 0.04 7.18
N LEU A 211 -7.77 0.58 6.00
CA LEU A 211 -8.65 1.53 5.32
C LEU A 211 -9.08 0.97 3.97
N ASN A 212 -10.24 1.47 3.49
CA ASN A 212 -10.75 1.18 2.16
C ASN A 212 -10.82 -0.32 1.84
N VAL A 213 -11.17 -1.13 2.83
CA VAL A 213 -11.24 -2.59 2.69
C VAL A 213 -12.44 -2.92 1.81
N ARG A 214 -12.23 -3.72 0.78
CA ARG A 214 -13.29 -4.21 -0.11
C ARG A 214 -13.15 -5.71 -0.24
N VAL A 215 -14.26 -6.41 -0.05
CA VAL A 215 -14.38 -7.86 -0.22
C VAL A 215 -15.29 -8.09 -1.42
N GLN A 216 -14.75 -8.70 -2.46
CA GLN A 216 -15.47 -9.06 -3.67
C GLN A 216 -15.72 -10.56 -3.68
N LEU A 217 -16.96 -10.94 -3.44
CA LEU A 217 -17.41 -12.33 -3.42
C LEU A 217 -18.10 -12.65 -4.75
N PRO A 218 -17.52 -13.52 -5.60
CA PRO A 218 -18.20 -13.98 -6.80
C PRO A 218 -19.51 -14.68 -6.45
N VAL A 219 -20.56 -14.38 -7.20
CA VAL A 219 -21.85 -15.06 -7.11
C VAL A 219 -22.20 -15.70 -8.47
N PRO A 220 -22.92 -16.82 -8.49
CA PRO A 220 -23.41 -17.45 -9.70
C PRO A 220 -24.27 -16.54 -10.56
N LYS A 221 -24.34 -16.91 -11.84
CA LYS A 221 -25.15 -16.21 -12.84
C LYS A 221 -26.62 -16.27 -12.44
N GLY A 222 -27.33 -15.16 -12.63
CA GLY A 222 -28.76 -15.09 -12.38
C GLY A 222 -29.15 -14.72 -10.94
N VAL A 223 -28.23 -14.31 -10.07
CA VAL A 223 -28.65 -13.63 -8.82
C VAL A 223 -29.30 -12.29 -9.18
N ILE A 224 -30.55 -12.12 -8.78
CA ILE A 224 -31.37 -10.93 -9.11
C ILE A 224 -31.61 -10.01 -7.91
N SER A 225 -31.48 -10.53 -6.69
CA SER A 225 -31.68 -9.75 -5.48
C SER A 225 -30.67 -10.11 -4.40
N LEU A 226 -30.28 -9.07 -3.64
CA LEU A 226 -29.41 -9.13 -2.48
C LEU A 226 -30.12 -8.45 -1.32
N SER A 227 -30.26 -9.17 -0.21
CA SER A 227 -30.57 -8.59 1.10
C SER A 227 -29.33 -8.77 1.98
N GLN A 228 -29.02 -7.76 2.79
CA GLN A 228 -27.80 -7.72 3.60
C GLN A 228 -28.11 -7.39 5.06
N GLU A 229 -27.36 -8.00 5.97
CA GLU A 229 -27.29 -7.60 7.38
C GLU A 229 -25.81 -7.43 7.72
N LEU A 230 -25.42 -6.20 8.07
CA LEU A 230 -24.03 -5.82 8.30
C LEU A 230 -23.79 -5.51 9.77
N SER A 231 -22.60 -5.83 10.26
CA SER A 231 -22.21 -5.63 11.67
C SER A 231 -22.04 -4.17 12.08
N SER A 232 -21.85 -3.24 11.14
CA SER A 232 -21.68 -1.81 11.40
C SER A 232 -22.38 -0.97 10.31
N PRO A 233 -22.98 0.19 10.67
CA PRO A 233 -23.69 1.05 9.73
C PRO A 233 -22.79 1.73 8.69
N GLU A 234 -21.48 1.82 8.92
CA GLU A 234 -20.51 2.41 7.98
C GLU A 234 -20.19 1.48 6.81
N GLN A 235 -20.54 0.19 6.94
CA GLN A 235 -20.34 -0.80 5.90
C GLN A 235 -21.45 -0.69 4.86
N THR A 236 -21.10 -0.99 3.61
CA THR A 236 -22.09 -1.11 2.54
C THR A 236 -21.81 -2.37 1.74
N ALA A 237 -22.85 -3.05 1.27
CA ALA A 237 -22.69 -4.05 0.24
C ALA A 237 -23.70 -3.86 -0.89
N GLU A 238 -23.23 -4.15 -2.09
CA GLU A 238 -24.01 -4.04 -3.31
C GLU A 238 -23.78 -5.28 -4.17
N LEU A 239 -24.82 -5.69 -4.90
CA LEU A 239 -24.68 -6.66 -5.97
C LEU A 239 -24.19 -5.91 -7.21
N GLN A 240 -23.13 -6.41 -7.83
CA GLN A 240 -22.58 -5.88 -9.08
C GLN A 240 -22.88 -6.86 -10.22
N PRO A 241 -23.94 -6.63 -11.03
CA PRO A 241 -24.35 -7.58 -12.06
C PRO A 241 -23.31 -7.76 -13.17
N SER A 242 -22.58 -6.69 -13.52
CA SER A 242 -21.51 -6.71 -14.52
C SER A 242 -20.36 -7.62 -14.12
N LEU A 243 -19.99 -7.59 -12.83
CA LEU A 243 -18.90 -8.39 -12.26
C LEU A 243 -19.38 -9.73 -11.69
N LYS A 244 -20.69 -9.96 -11.65
CA LYS A 244 -21.33 -11.15 -11.05
C LYS A 244 -20.78 -11.40 -9.64
N ALA A 245 -20.73 -10.35 -8.84
CA ALA A 245 -20.14 -10.40 -7.51
C ALA A 245 -20.90 -9.51 -6.54
N ILE A 246 -20.86 -9.87 -5.27
CA ILE A 246 -21.21 -8.96 -4.17
C ILE A 246 -19.95 -8.18 -3.81
N ARG A 247 -20.04 -6.86 -3.77
CA ARG A 247 -18.97 -5.98 -3.28
C ARG A 247 -19.37 -5.50 -1.89
N TRP A 248 -18.65 -5.96 -0.87
CA TRP A 248 -18.75 -5.47 0.51
C TRP A 248 -17.62 -4.46 0.76
N VAL A 249 -17.99 -3.21 1.04
CA VAL A 249 -17.07 -2.10 1.29
C VAL A 249 -17.10 -1.74 2.76
N ILE A 250 -15.90 -1.67 3.35
CA ILE A 250 -15.67 -1.37 4.75
C ILE A 250 -14.66 -0.22 4.80
N PRO A 251 -15.10 1.02 5.11
CA PRO A 251 -14.22 2.18 5.09
C PRO A 251 -13.02 2.05 6.04
N ARG A 252 -13.23 1.44 7.22
CA ARG A 252 -12.22 1.26 8.26
C ARG A 252 -12.42 -0.05 9.01
N VAL A 253 -11.32 -0.73 9.32
CA VAL A 253 -11.29 -1.90 10.21
C VAL A 253 -10.20 -1.71 11.25
N GLN A 254 -10.56 -1.77 12.54
CA GLN A 254 -9.58 -1.68 13.63
C GLN A 254 -8.77 -2.99 13.73
N GLY A 255 -7.48 -2.90 14.02
CA GLY A 255 -6.67 -4.08 14.33
C GLY A 255 -7.22 -4.87 15.52
N GLY A 256 -7.18 -6.19 15.45
CA GLY A 256 -7.75 -7.11 16.45
C GLY A 256 -9.28 -7.19 16.45
N SER A 257 -9.97 -6.44 15.59
CA SER A 257 -11.44 -6.48 15.51
C SER A 257 -11.94 -7.54 14.52
N GLN A 258 -13.23 -7.82 14.62
CA GLN A 258 -13.95 -8.72 13.72
C GLN A 258 -15.22 -8.04 13.23
N LEU A 259 -15.48 -8.16 11.93
CA LEU A 259 -16.69 -7.67 11.29
C LEU A 259 -17.39 -8.83 10.60
N SER A 260 -18.71 -8.80 10.59
CA SER A 260 -19.54 -9.80 9.92
C SER A 260 -20.52 -9.16 8.95
N ALA A 261 -20.86 -9.94 7.92
CA ALA A 261 -21.90 -9.64 6.96
C ALA A 261 -22.68 -10.91 6.63
N LEU A 262 -24.01 -10.82 6.60
CA LEU A 262 -24.89 -11.86 6.13
C LEU A 262 -25.54 -11.40 4.82
N PHE A 263 -25.31 -12.14 3.75
CA PHE A 263 -25.92 -11.92 2.44
C PHE A 263 -26.97 -12.98 2.15
N LYS A 264 -28.20 -12.54 1.93
CA LYS A 264 -29.34 -13.36 1.51
C LYS A 264 -29.55 -13.14 0.03
N VAL A 265 -29.20 -14.12 -0.79
CA VAL A 265 -29.32 -14.04 -2.25
C VAL A 265 -30.39 -14.98 -2.79
N LYS A 266 -31.11 -14.51 -3.81
CA LYS A 266 -32.12 -15.30 -4.53
C LYS A 266 -31.72 -15.45 -6.01
N PRO A 267 -31.57 -16.69 -6.53
CA PRO A 267 -31.33 -16.94 -7.94
C PRO A 267 -32.61 -16.76 -8.78
N ALA A 268 -32.46 -16.44 -10.07
CA ALA A 268 -33.52 -16.18 -11.03
C ALA A 268 -34.23 -17.46 -11.51
N TRP A 269 -33.46 -18.52 -11.77
CA TRP A 269 -33.98 -19.85 -12.07
C TRP A 269 -33.78 -20.72 -10.83
N GLY A 270 -34.74 -21.61 -10.55
CA GLY A 270 -34.72 -22.49 -9.38
C GLY A 270 -33.45 -23.33 -9.23
N MET A 271 -33.42 -24.11 -8.16
CA MET A 271 -32.28 -24.83 -7.54
C MET A 271 -31.27 -25.55 -8.46
N GLU A 272 -31.60 -25.89 -9.71
CA GLU A 272 -30.80 -26.78 -10.57
C GLU A 272 -29.49 -26.17 -11.13
N GLY A 273 -29.32 -24.84 -11.06
CA GLY A 273 -28.13 -24.15 -11.57
C GLY A 273 -26.96 -24.00 -10.57
N TRP A 274 -27.14 -24.36 -9.30
CA TRP A 274 -26.16 -24.13 -8.22
C TRP A 274 -25.37 -25.40 -7.85
N GLY A 275 -24.75 -26.01 -8.86
CA GLY A 275 -23.83 -27.14 -8.68
C GLY A 275 -22.38 -26.71 -8.42
N SER A 276 -22.02 -25.47 -8.73
CA SER A 276 -20.64 -24.99 -8.59
C SER A 276 -20.38 -24.35 -7.22
N PRO A 277 -19.23 -24.62 -6.58
CA PRO A 277 -18.81 -23.88 -5.41
C PRO A 277 -18.69 -22.38 -5.73
N LEU A 278 -18.85 -21.53 -4.71
CA LEU A 278 -18.58 -20.10 -4.88
C LEU A 278 -17.14 -19.92 -5.34
N GLY A 279 -16.92 -18.95 -6.24
CA GLY A 279 -15.57 -18.58 -6.65
C GLY A 279 -14.77 -18.00 -5.48
N PRO A 280 -13.44 -17.91 -5.62
CA PRO A 280 -12.60 -17.34 -4.58
C PRO A 280 -12.94 -15.87 -4.34
N VAL A 281 -12.85 -15.45 -3.07
CA VAL A 281 -13.02 -14.05 -2.67
C VAL A 281 -11.76 -13.27 -2.99
N ASN A 282 -11.93 -12.11 -3.60
CA ASN A 282 -10.85 -11.14 -3.79
C ASN A 282 -10.98 -10.02 -2.76
N MET A 283 -9.88 -9.60 -2.17
CA MET A 283 -9.84 -8.50 -1.23
C MET A 283 -8.91 -7.38 -1.71
N SER A 284 -9.33 -6.14 -1.49
CA SER A 284 -8.47 -4.96 -1.66
C SER A 284 -8.46 -4.12 -0.39
N PHE A 285 -7.31 -3.59 0.03
CA PHE A 285 -7.18 -2.80 1.25
C PHE A 285 -5.92 -1.92 1.24
N GLU A 286 -5.87 -0.96 2.17
CA GLU A 286 -4.71 -0.12 2.46
C GLU A 286 -4.39 -0.17 3.96
N LEU A 287 -3.11 -0.37 4.28
CA LEU A 287 -2.58 -0.46 5.64
C LEU A 287 -1.62 0.71 5.88
N PRO A 288 -2.10 1.86 6.38
CA PRO A 288 -1.25 2.98 6.70
C PRO A 288 -0.39 2.67 7.93
N MET A 289 0.83 3.21 7.95
CA MET A 289 1.80 3.08 9.04
C MET A 289 2.15 1.62 9.36
N HIS A 290 2.15 0.75 8.35
CA HIS A 290 2.40 -0.68 8.51
C HIS A 290 3.21 -1.24 7.33
N THR A 291 4.17 -2.12 7.64
CA THR A 291 4.90 -2.99 6.71
C THR A 291 4.64 -4.44 7.10
N CYS A 292 4.30 -5.26 6.12
CA CYS A 292 4.11 -6.70 6.29
C CYS A 292 5.46 -7.44 6.24
N SER A 293 6.50 -6.86 5.63
CA SER A 293 7.86 -7.43 5.69
C SER A 293 8.55 -7.21 7.04
N GLY A 294 8.06 -6.29 7.86
CA GLY A 294 8.74 -5.85 9.08
C GLY A 294 9.92 -4.89 8.84
N LEU A 295 10.17 -4.48 7.59
CA LEU A 295 11.19 -3.47 7.29
C LEU A 295 10.89 -2.15 7.98
N GLN A 296 11.90 -1.59 8.63
CA GLN A 296 11.84 -0.30 9.31
C GLN A 296 13.05 0.57 8.95
N ILE A 297 12.80 1.88 8.89
CA ILE A 297 13.82 2.90 8.75
C ILE A 297 14.25 3.33 10.15
N ARG A 298 15.47 2.99 10.54
CA ARG A 298 16.05 3.34 11.84
C ARG A 298 16.37 4.81 11.94
N PHE A 299 16.93 5.39 10.88
CA PHE A 299 17.27 6.81 10.83
C PHE A 299 17.42 7.34 9.40
N LEU A 300 17.25 8.65 9.29
CA LEU A 300 17.65 9.48 8.15
C LEU A 300 18.64 10.53 8.65
N ARG A 301 19.88 10.50 8.14
CA ARG A 301 20.97 11.38 8.59
C ARG A 301 21.70 12.04 7.42
N PHE A 302 21.77 13.36 7.46
CA PHE A 302 22.61 14.15 6.55
C PHE A 302 24.05 14.19 7.10
N THR A 303 25.04 14.04 6.22
CA THR A 303 26.46 14.01 6.63
C THR A 303 27.09 15.40 6.69
N ALA A 304 26.64 16.36 5.87
CA ALA A 304 27.15 17.73 5.91
C ALA A 304 26.25 18.66 6.75
N PRO A 305 26.82 19.69 7.40
CA PRO A 305 26.05 20.79 7.97
C PRO A 305 25.36 21.54 6.83
N GLN A 306 24.06 21.34 6.67
CA GLN A 306 23.21 22.15 5.79
C GLN A 306 22.78 23.42 6.56
N PRO A 307 22.73 24.60 5.93
CA PRO A 307 22.13 25.77 6.53
C PRO A 307 20.63 25.49 6.75
N GLY A 308 20.26 25.27 8.02
CA GLY A 308 18.96 24.74 8.41
C GLY A 308 18.90 23.22 8.28
N LEU A 309 18.64 22.53 9.39
CA LEU A 309 18.41 21.09 9.38
C LEU A 309 17.10 20.78 8.63
N PRO A 310 17.15 20.08 7.48
CA PRO A 310 15.94 19.76 6.75
C PRO A 310 15.03 18.83 7.57
N HIS A 311 13.72 19.03 7.42
CA HIS A 311 12.73 18.15 8.02
C HIS A 311 12.77 16.79 7.34
N ARG A 312 12.53 15.74 8.14
CA ARG A 312 12.62 14.34 7.74
C ARG A 312 11.32 13.64 8.07
N TRP A 313 10.74 13.02 7.06
CA TRP A 313 9.48 12.30 7.17
C TRP A 313 9.67 10.87 6.69
N VAL A 314 9.10 9.92 7.42
CA VAL A 314 9.05 8.52 6.99
C VAL A 314 7.60 8.08 7.04
N ARG A 315 7.14 7.46 5.95
CA ARG A 315 5.80 6.89 5.84
C ARG A 315 5.92 5.42 5.46
N TYR A 316 5.08 4.60 6.07
CA TYR A 316 4.95 3.19 5.73
C TYR A 316 3.53 2.95 5.20
N VAL A 317 3.39 2.28 4.07
CA VAL A 317 2.07 1.88 3.56
C VAL A 317 2.18 0.51 2.91
N SER A 318 1.28 -0.40 3.29
CA SER A 318 1.12 -1.68 2.60
C SER A 318 -0.22 -1.72 1.89
N HIS A 319 -0.24 -2.19 0.65
CA HIS A 319 -1.43 -2.36 -0.16
C HIS A 319 -1.59 -3.83 -0.53
N SER A 320 -2.84 -4.26 -0.70
CA SER A 320 -3.12 -5.47 -1.47
C SER A 320 -2.86 -5.20 -2.96
N ASP A 321 -2.14 -6.09 -3.63
CA ASP A 321 -2.10 -6.15 -5.09
C ASP A 321 -3.05 -7.24 -5.60
N SER A 322 -2.89 -8.45 -5.06
CA SER A 322 -3.80 -9.58 -5.29
C SER A 322 -3.96 -10.37 -4.00
N TYR A 323 -5.09 -10.22 -3.30
CA TYR A 323 -5.37 -10.97 -2.06
C TYR A 323 -6.59 -11.87 -2.26
N VAL A 324 -6.33 -13.17 -2.45
CA VAL A 324 -7.33 -14.15 -2.88
C VAL A 324 -7.56 -15.19 -1.79
N ILE A 325 -8.81 -15.43 -1.43
CA ILE A 325 -9.20 -16.45 -0.43
C ILE A 325 -10.12 -17.45 -1.11
N ARG A 326 -9.69 -18.70 -1.22
CA ARG A 326 -10.54 -19.79 -1.73
C ARG A 326 -11.60 -20.13 -0.68
N LEU A 327 -12.82 -20.36 -1.14
CA LEU A 327 -13.96 -20.79 -0.34
C LEU A 327 -14.14 -22.31 -0.45
#